data_AF-A0A2E5L354-F1
#
_entry.id   AF-A0A2E5L354-F1
#
_cell.length_a   1.000
_cell.length_b   1.000
_cell.length_c   1.000
_cell.angle_alpha   90.00
_cell.angle_beta   90.00
_cell.angle_gamma   90.00
#
_symmetry.space_group_name_H-M   'P 1'
#
loop_
_entity.id
_entity.type
_entity.pdbx_description
1 polymer ?
#
loop_
_entity_poly.entity_id
_entity_poly.type
_entity_poly.pdbx_seq_one_letter_code
_entity_poly.pdbx_strand_id
1 'polypeptide(L)'
;MNKLKKNILSLPPLSQLVSESQLTFRKSLGQNFIYDINLTRKIARQAKPLDSGSVIEVGPGPGALTRALLIEGAREVIAIEKDARAIKILSQLEELAHPRLKIINGDALKIELTSLGNSPRQIVANLPYNIATRLIIDWLQTSNNLAAITVMVQREVAKRLCAEHGDPDYGRLAVIVRLLAEPNLLFEVPAAAFIPKPKVTSAVVQLLPRNEPLFKVDMLSLEKITRAAFGKRRKMLRSSLKEFGGTRLLEQAYIPPTERPENLTVESFCRLADLYSSQTH
;
A
#
# COMPACT_ATOMS: atom_id res chain seq x y z
N MET A 1 -14.61 -16.28 24.32
CA MET A 1 -14.61 -15.33 23.18
C MET A 1 -14.95 -13.94 23.71
N ASN A 2 -14.14 -12.90 23.46
CA ASN A 2 -14.37 -11.55 24.02
C ASN A 2 -15.76 -11.00 23.59
N LYS A 3 -16.48 -10.31 24.48
CA LYS A 3 -17.84 -9.76 24.31
C LYS A 3 -18.00 -8.98 23.00
N LEU A 4 -17.02 -8.13 22.66
CA LEU A 4 -17.02 -7.36 21.42
C LEU A 4 -17.09 -8.24 20.17
N LYS A 5 -16.28 -9.31 20.12
CA LYS A 5 -16.27 -10.25 18.99
C LYS A 5 -17.62 -10.93 18.81
N LYS A 6 -18.30 -11.30 19.90
CA LYS A 6 -19.67 -11.86 19.83
C LYS A 6 -20.65 -10.84 19.24
N ASN A 7 -20.59 -9.59 19.70
CA ASN A 7 -21.47 -8.52 19.23
C ASN A 7 -21.27 -8.18 17.76
N ILE A 8 -20.02 -8.12 17.27
CA ILE A 8 -19.74 -7.86 15.85
C ILE A 8 -20.24 -9.03 14.98
N LEU A 9 -20.06 -10.28 15.42
CA LEU A 9 -20.53 -11.44 14.69
C LEU A 9 -22.06 -11.58 14.67
N SER A 10 -22.78 -10.93 15.59
CA SER A 10 -24.25 -10.86 15.58
C SER A 10 -24.80 -9.71 14.73
N LEU A 11 -23.96 -8.82 14.18
CA LEU A 11 -24.43 -7.79 13.27
C LEU A 11 -24.99 -8.42 11.98
N PRO A 12 -25.98 -7.77 11.34
CA PRO A 12 -26.47 -8.23 10.05
C PRO A 12 -25.34 -8.40 9.03
N PRO A 13 -25.48 -9.34 8.07
CA PRO A 13 -24.55 -9.49 6.97
C PRO A 13 -24.32 -8.17 6.24
N LEU A 14 -23.08 -7.91 5.81
CA LEU A 14 -22.76 -6.65 5.13
C LEU A 14 -23.53 -6.48 3.82
N SER A 15 -23.82 -7.57 3.12
CA SER A 15 -24.67 -7.54 1.93
C SER A 15 -26.05 -6.96 2.22
N GLN A 16 -26.64 -7.29 3.38
CA GLN A 16 -27.93 -6.78 3.82
C GLN A 16 -27.83 -5.29 4.16
N LEU A 17 -26.86 -4.90 5.00
CA LEU A 17 -26.67 -3.50 5.38
C LEU A 17 -26.38 -2.58 4.18
N VAL A 18 -25.62 -3.08 3.20
CA VAL A 18 -25.37 -2.35 1.96
C VAL A 18 -26.67 -2.22 1.15
N SER A 19 -27.48 -3.28 1.03
CA SER A 19 -28.75 -3.23 0.29
C SER A 19 -29.82 -2.33 0.92
N GLU A 20 -29.83 -2.23 2.25
CA GLU A 20 -30.74 -1.35 3.01
C GLU A 20 -30.25 0.11 3.02
N SER A 21 -29.00 0.34 2.59
CA SER A 21 -28.39 1.67 2.50
C SER A 21 -28.47 2.27 1.09
N GLN A 22 -28.13 3.56 0.98
CA GLN A 22 -27.94 4.22 -0.32
C GLN A 22 -26.52 4.02 -0.90
N LEU A 23 -25.74 3.07 -0.36
CA LEU A 23 -24.37 2.80 -0.80
C LEU A 23 -24.36 2.01 -2.11
N THR A 24 -24.53 2.72 -3.21
CA THR A 24 -24.29 2.18 -4.56
C THR A 24 -22.81 2.31 -4.94
N PHE A 25 -22.32 1.31 -5.68
CA PHE A 25 -20.95 1.25 -6.18
C PHE A 25 -20.63 2.45 -7.09
N ARG A 26 -19.59 3.21 -6.76
CA ARG A 26 -19.06 4.25 -7.63
C ARG A 26 -17.78 3.79 -8.29
N LYS A 27 -17.85 3.58 -9.61
CA LYS A 27 -16.67 3.29 -10.45
C LYS A 27 -15.60 4.38 -10.32
N SER A 28 -16.00 5.65 -10.19
CA SER A 28 -15.09 6.79 -10.01
C SER A 28 -14.27 6.73 -8.72
N LEU A 29 -14.75 6.03 -7.70
CA LEU A 29 -14.04 5.82 -6.43
C LEU A 29 -13.29 4.48 -6.39
N GLY A 30 -13.33 3.69 -7.47
CA GLY A 30 -12.66 2.39 -7.52
C GLY A 30 -13.21 1.35 -6.54
N GLN A 31 -14.45 1.52 -6.06
CA GLN A 31 -15.04 0.68 -5.02
C GLN A 31 -15.23 -0.78 -5.49
N ASN A 32 -14.58 -1.71 -4.80
CA ASN A 32 -14.84 -3.15 -4.88
C ASN A 32 -14.89 -3.69 -3.44
N PHE A 33 -16.06 -4.13 -3.00
CA PHE A 33 -16.26 -4.56 -1.62
C PHE A 33 -16.05 -6.07 -1.47
N ILE A 34 -15.48 -6.47 -0.33
CA ILE A 34 -15.45 -7.87 0.11
C ILE A 34 -16.55 -8.04 1.16
N TYR A 35 -17.44 -9.01 0.97
CA TYR A 35 -18.44 -9.36 2.00
C TYR A 35 -18.09 -10.64 2.76
N ASP A 36 -17.13 -11.44 2.26
CA ASP A 36 -16.67 -12.64 2.94
C ASP A 36 -15.80 -12.28 4.16
N ILE A 37 -16.38 -12.47 5.35
CA ILE A 37 -15.73 -12.22 6.63
C ILE A 37 -14.53 -13.14 6.87
N ASN A 38 -14.49 -14.35 6.29
CA ASN A 38 -13.35 -15.25 6.46
C ASN A 38 -12.13 -14.72 5.71
N LEU A 39 -12.34 -14.19 4.50
CA LEU A 39 -11.29 -13.54 3.73
C LEU A 39 -10.76 -12.30 4.44
N THR A 40 -11.62 -11.39 4.92
CA THR A 40 -11.14 -10.20 5.63
C THR A 40 -10.46 -10.53 6.95
N ARG A 41 -10.91 -11.58 7.66
CA ARG A 41 -10.21 -12.10 8.85
C ARG A 41 -8.88 -12.77 8.51
N LYS A 42 -8.72 -13.35 7.33
CA LYS A 42 -7.41 -13.85 6.86
C LYS A 42 -6.45 -12.68 6.64
N ILE A 43 -6.91 -11.59 6.02
CA ILE A 43 -6.13 -10.36 5.84
C ILE A 43 -5.70 -9.79 7.20
N ALA A 44 -6.66 -9.57 8.11
CA ALA A 44 -6.38 -9.04 9.45
C ALA A 44 -5.40 -9.92 10.25
N ARG A 45 -5.44 -11.25 10.09
CA ARG A 45 -4.48 -12.16 10.72
C ARG A 45 -3.05 -12.01 10.20
N GLN A 46 -2.86 -11.70 8.92
CA GLN A 46 -1.53 -11.45 8.37
C GLN A 46 -0.94 -10.10 8.83
N ALA A 47 -1.79 -9.16 9.22
CA ALA A 47 -1.36 -7.88 9.77
C ALA A 47 -1.02 -7.93 11.28
N LYS A 48 -1.04 -9.11 11.92
CA LYS A 48 -0.69 -9.21 13.35
C LYS A 48 0.79 -8.87 13.60
N PRO A 49 1.14 -8.33 14.79
CA PRO A 49 0.27 -8.05 15.94
C PRO A 49 -0.61 -6.79 15.75
N LEU A 50 -1.88 -6.83 16.19
CA LEU A 50 -2.83 -5.70 16.03
C LEU A 50 -3.06 -4.90 17.33
N ASP A 51 -2.42 -5.31 18.42
CA ASP A 51 -2.63 -4.79 19.78
C ASP A 51 -1.47 -3.92 20.29
N SER A 52 -0.36 -3.86 19.55
CA SER A 52 0.84 -3.11 19.91
C SER A 52 0.72 -1.58 19.71
N GLY A 53 -0.39 -1.07 19.18
CA GLY A 53 -0.62 0.34 18.92
C GLY A 53 -1.92 0.54 18.15
N SER A 54 -1.91 1.45 17.17
CA SER A 54 -3.10 1.78 16.37
C SER A 54 -3.04 1.18 14.97
N VAL A 55 -4.16 0.61 14.54
CA VAL A 55 -4.37 0.19 13.15
C VAL A 55 -5.07 1.31 12.40
N ILE A 56 -4.47 1.76 11.31
CA ILE A 56 -5.07 2.74 10.40
C ILE A 56 -5.64 1.99 9.20
N GLU A 57 -6.94 2.08 9.00
CA GLU A 57 -7.62 1.50 7.85
C GLU A 57 -7.99 2.61 6.85
N VAL A 58 -7.56 2.45 5.60
CA VAL A 58 -7.85 3.41 4.53
C VAL A 58 -8.87 2.82 3.57
N GLY A 59 -9.99 3.52 3.38
CA GLY A 59 -11.09 3.07 2.54
C GLY A 59 -11.80 1.82 3.08
N PRO A 60 -12.32 1.84 4.33
CA PRO A 60 -13.05 0.71 4.91
C PRO A 60 -14.30 0.31 4.12
N GLY A 61 -14.88 1.23 3.31
CA GLY A 61 -16.15 1.04 2.65
C GLY A 61 -17.24 0.64 3.66
N PRO A 62 -18.00 -0.44 3.44
CA PRO A 62 -19.04 -0.86 4.39
C PRO A 62 -18.49 -1.49 5.69
N GLY A 63 -17.16 -1.61 5.85
CA GLY A 63 -16.53 -2.02 7.12
C GLY A 63 -16.21 -3.50 7.26
N ALA A 64 -16.07 -4.24 6.15
CA ALA A 64 -15.75 -5.68 6.19
C ALA A 64 -14.40 -5.99 6.81
N LEU A 65 -13.39 -5.19 6.46
CA LEU A 65 -12.05 -5.31 7.02
C LEU A 65 -11.99 -4.68 8.41
N THR A 66 -12.68 -3.56 8.65
CA THR A 66 -12.87 -2.98 9.99
C THR A 66 -13.39 -4.00 11.01
N ARG A 67 -14.48 -4.71 10.69
CA ARG A 67 -15.03 -5.78 11.53
C ARG A 67 -14.00 -6.86 11.80
N ALA A 68 -13.27 -7.29 10.77
CA ALA A 68 -12.25 -8.32 10.89
C ALA A 68 -11.07 -7.90 11.79
N LEU A 69 -10.59 -6.66 11.67
CA LEU A 69 -9.53 -6.10 12.52
C LEU A 69 -9.93 -6.13 14.00
N LEU A 70 -11.14 -5.65 14.32
CA LEU A 70 -11.69 -5.68 15.68
C LEU A 70 -11.86 -7.12 16.20
N ILE A 71 -12.36 -8.03 15.36
CA ILE A 71 -12.52 -9.46 15.70
C ILE A 71 -11.18 -10.15 15.96
N GLU A 72 -10.14 -9.80 15.21
CA GLU A 72 -8.80 -10.39 15.31
C GLU A 72 -7.94 -9.73 16.39
N GLY A 73 -8.49 -8.77 17.13
CA GLY A 73 -7.95 -8.30 18.40
C GLY A 73 -7.42 -6.87 18.39
N ALA A 74 -7.59 -6.11 17.31
CA ALA A 74 -7.09 -4.74 17.21
C ALA A 74 -7.48 -3.91 18.44
N ARG A 75 -6.49 -3.26 19.05
CA ARG A 75 -6.71 -2.45 20.26
C ARG A 75 -7.46 -1.17 19.93
N GLU A 76 -7.07 -0.55 18.84
CA GLU A 76 -7.67 0.65 18.26
C GLU A 76 -7.60 0.55 16.73
N VAL A 77 -8.71 0.88 16.07
CA VAL A 77 -8.81 1.02 14.61
C VAL A 77 -9.25 2.45 14.30
N ILE A 78 -8.48 3.15 13.48
CA ILE A 78 -8.82 4.48 12.94
C ILE A 78 -9.11 4.30 11.46
N ALA A 79 -10.37 4.41 11.08
CA ALA A 79 -10.84 4.16 9.72
C ALA A 79 -11.08 5.48 8.97
N ILE A 80 -10.42 5.68 7.83
CA ILE A 80 -10.51 6.88 7.01
C ILE A 80 -11.33 6.58 5.76
N GLU A 81 -12.50 7.20 5.65
CA GLU A 81 -13.43 6.98 4.54
C GLU A 81 -13.90 8.29 3.92
N LYS A 82 -13.82 8.37 2.60
CA LYS A 82 -14.18 9.56 1.82
C LYS A 82 -15.68 9.58 1.47
N ASP A 83 -16.29 8.41 1.26
CA ASP A 83 -17.70 8.28 0.90
C ASP A 83 -18.59 8.39 2.15
N ALA A 84 -19.21 9.56 2.33
CA ALA A 84 -20.13 9.83 3.45
C ALA A 84 -21.29 8.83 3.56
N ARG A 85 -21.62 8.09 2.49
CA ARG A 85 -22.66 7.04 2.52
C ARG A 85 -22.18 5.80 3.27
N ALA A 86 -20.91 5.45 3.13
CA ALA A 86 -20.28 4.35 3.86
C ALA A 86 -20.13 4.69 5.35
N ILE A 87 -19.86 5.96 5.68
CA ILE A 87 -19.79 6.46 7.06
C ILE A 87 -21.06 6.09 7.85
N LYS A 88 -22.25 6.23 7.25
CA LYS A 88 -23.52 5.89 7.93
C LYS A 88 -23.58 4.43 8.41
N ILE A 89 -23.05 3.49 7.62
CA ILE A 89 -22.97 2.08 7.99
C ILE A 89 -21.90 1.88 9.08
N LEU A 90 -20.76 2.55 8.92
CA LEU A 90 -19.65 2.46 9.85
C LEU A 90 -20.00 3.05 11.23
N SER A 91 -20.79 4.12 11.34
CA SER A 91 -21.15 4.76 12.61
C SER A 91 -21.85 3.78 13.58
N GLN A 92 -22.71 2.89 13.08
CA GLN A 92 -23.30 1.83 13.90
C GLN A 92 -22.24 0.86 14.47
N LEU A 93 -21.20 0.59 13.68
CA LEU A 93 -20.07 -0.23 14.13
C LEU A 93 -19.19 0.53 15.13
N GLU A 94 -18.99 1.83 14.94
CA GLU A 94 -18.24 2.70 15.85
C GLU A 94 -18.90 2.78 17.23
N GLU A 95 -20.21 3.00 17.30
CA GLU A 95 -20.97 2.97 18.56
C GLU A 95 -20.83 1.61 19.27
N LEU A 96 -20.95 0.51 18.54
CA LEU A 96 -20.84 -0.84 19.08
C LEU A 96 -19.41 -1.18 19.56
N ALA A 97 -18.40 -0.67 18.87
CA ALA A 97 -17.00 -0.97 19.12
C ALA A 97 -16.27 0.08 19.97
N HIS A 98 -16.96 1.13 20.42
CA HIS A 98 -16.37 2.19 21.22
C HIS A 98 -15.67 1.65 22.49
N PRO A 99 -14.46 2.14 22.84
CA PRO A 99 -13.67 3.18 22.20
C PRO A 99 -12.66 2.65 21.14
N ARG A 100 -12.80 1.39 20.69
CA ARG A 100 -11.78 0.71 19.86
C ARG A 100 -11.87 1.05 18.37
N LEU A 101 -12.89 1.76 17.93
CA LEU A 101 -13.03 2.23 16.55
C LEU A 101 -13.26 3.74 16.57
N LYS A 102 -12.54 4.44 15.69
CA LYS A 102 -12.75 5.85 15.37
C LYS A 102 -12.87 6.01 13.86
N ILE A 103 -13.89 6.72 13.41
CA ILE A 103 -14.10 7.00 11.98
C ILE A 103 -13.70 8.45 11.68
N ILE A 104 -12.92 8.63 10.62
CA ILE A 104 -12.56 9.94 10.08
C ILE A 104 -13.16 10.03 8.67
N ASN A 105 -14.10 10.96 8.49
CA ASN A 105 -14.59 11.28 7.15
C ASN A 105 -13.58 12.20 6.44
N GLY A 106 -12.86 11.68 5.45
CA GLY A 106 -11.82 12.44 4.78
C GLY A 106 -11.12 11.71 3.64
N ASP A 107 -10.30 12.46 2.91
CA ASP A 107 -9.47 11.93 1.83
C ASP A 107 -8.11 11.52 2.39
N ALA A 108 -7.78 10.22 2.33
CA ALA A 108 -6.52 9.70 2.85
C ALA A 108 -5.28 10.31 2.18
N LEU A 109 -5.40 10.85 0.96
CA LEU A 109 -4.31 11.58 0.29
C LEU A 109 -4.01 12.94 0.93
N LYS A 110 -4.89 13.45 1.78
CA LYS A 110 -4.78 14.77 2.43
C LYS A 110 -4.56 14.69 3.93
N ILE A 111 -4.52 13.47 4.49
CA ILE A 111 -4.43 13.25 5.93
C ILE A 111 -3.05 12.71 6.24
N GLU A 112 -2.38 13.36 7.18
CA GLU A 112 -1.10 12.90 7.69
C GLU A 112 -1.31 11.70 8.64
N LEU A 113 -1.14 10.47 8.12
CA LEU A 113 -1.43 9.25 8.88
C LEU A 113 -0.52 9.07 10.10
N THR A 114 0.71 9.58 10.04
CA THR A 114 1.68 9.56 11.14
C THR A 114 1.24 10.38 12.36
N SER A 115 0.28 11.29 12.18
CA SER A 115 -0.29 12.08 13.28
C SER A 115 -1.43 11.36 14.03
N LEU A 116 -1.94 10.24 13.51
CA LEU A 116 -3.16 9.60 14.01
C LEU A 116 -2.87 8.47 14.99
N GLY A 117 -3.59 8.41 16.10
CA GLY A 117 -3.48 7.31 17.06
C GLY A 117 -2.09 7.19 17.70
N ASN A 118 -1.80 6.02 18.26
CA ASN A 118 -0.63 5.70 19.05
C ASN A 118 0.39 4.89 18.25
N SER A 119 1.69 5.19 18.45
CA SER A 119 2.79 4.38 17.95
C SER A 119 2.91 3.06 18.74
N PRO A 120 3.47 1.99 18.12
CA PRO A 120 3.67 1.79 16.69
C PRO A 120 2.35 1.78 15.91
N ARG A 121 2.33 2.47 14.78
CA ARG A 121 1.17 2.49 13.86
C ARG A 121 1.36 1.42 12.80
N GLN A 122 0.26 0.91 12.28
CA GLN A 122 0.29 0.08 11.08
C GLN A 122 -0.88 0.41 10.17
N ILE A 123 -0.70 0.23 8.87
CA ILE A 123 -1.74 0.47 7.89
C ILE A 123 -2.27 -0.88 7.42
N VAL A 124 -3.60 -1.06 7.42
CA VAL A 124 -4.25 -2.23 6.84
C VAL A 124 -5.37 -1.77 5.92
N ALA A 125 -5.29 -2.03 4.63
CA ALA A 125 -6.25 -1.45 3.68
C ALA A 125 -6.56 -2.34 2.46
N ASN A 126 -7.81 -2.25 1.99
CA ASN A 126 -8.19 -2.68 0.65
C ASN A 126 -8.20 -1.44 -0.27
N LEU A 127 -7.06 -1.16 -0.91
CA LEU A 127 -6.85 0.12 -1.57
C LEU A 127 -7.60 0.20 -2.92
N PRO A 128 -8.25 1.35 -3.23
CA PRO A 128 -8.71 1.62 -4.58
C PRO A 128 -7.52 1.65 -5.55
N TYR A 129 -7.64 0.90 -6.66
CA TYR A 129 -6.50 0.61 -7.53
C TYR A 129 -5.87 1.84 -8.18
N ASN A 130 -6.64 2.90 -8.40
CA ASN A 130 -6.18 4.12 -9.06
C ASN A 130 -5.29 5.00 -8.16
N ILE A 131 -5.33 4.82 -6.83
CA ILE A 131 -4.54 5.61 -5.87
C ILE A 131 -3.53 4.78 -5.09
N ALA A 132 -3.61 3.45 -5.16
CA ALA A 132 -2.85 2.54 -4.31
C ALA A 132 -1.33 2.79 -4.35
N THR A 133 -0.73 2.83 -5.54
CA THR A 133 0.72 3.02 -5.68
C THR A 133 1.19 4.36 -5.12
N ARG A 134 0.40 5.43 -5.31
CA ARG A 134 0.75 6.76 -4.81
C ARG A 134 0.75 6.77 -3.27
N LEU A 135 -0.32 6.27 -2.67
CA LEU A 135 -0.44 6.15 -1.21
C LEU A 135 0.70 5.34 -0.61
N ILE A 136 1.01 4.17 -1.18
CA ILE A 136 2.09 3.32 -0.68
C ILE A 136 3.43 4.06 -0.67
N ILE A 137 3.77 4.77 -1.75
CA ILE A 137 5.02 5.54 -1.82
C ILE A 137 5.02 6.67 -0.78
N ASP A 138 3.94 7.45 -0.69
CA ASP A 138 3.82 8.56 0.27
C ASP A 138 3.95 8.06 1.73
N TRP A 139 3.38 6.90 2.05
CA TRP A 139 3.48 6.28 3.37
C TRP A 139 4.88 5.75 3.68
N LEU A 140 5.56 5.16 2.70
CA LEU A 140 6.94 4.69 2.86
C LEU A 140 7.90 5.87 3.07
N GLN A 141 7.69 6.99 2.37
CA GLN A 141 8.51 8.20 2.53
C GLN A 141 8.29 8.90 3.89
N THR A 142 7.15 8.66 4.54
CA THR A 142 6.80 9.21 5.87
C THR A 142 6.85 8.14 6.98
N SER A 143 7.47 6.98 6.72
CA SER A 143 7.30 5.76 7.50
C SER A 143 8.02 5.69 8.86
N ASN A 144 8.66 6.76 9.33
CA ASN A 144 9.46 6.78 10.57
C ASN A 144 8.73 6.30 11.85
N ASN A 145 7.42 6.02 11.78
CA ASN A 145 6.62 5.46 12.88
C ASN A 145 5.61 4.36 12.43
N LEU A 146 5.79 3.78 11.24
CA LEU A 146 4.97 2.68 10.73
C LEU A 146 5.68 1.34 10.95
N ALA A 147 5.07 0.45 11.72
CA ALA A 147 5.57 -0.91 11.92
C ALA A 147 5.31 -1.83 10.72
N ALA A 148 4.18 -1.65 10.03
CA ALA A 148 3.82 -2.44 8.85
C ALA A 148 2.77 -1.75 7.99
N ILE A 149 2.76 -2.08 6.70
CA ILE A 149 1.74 -1.71 5.73
C ILE A 149 1.23 -2.99 5.08
N THR A 150 0.04 -3.45 5.46
CA THR A 150 -0.60 -4.65 4.88
C THR A 150 -1.75 -4.22 3.97
N VAL A 151 -1.53 -4.31 2.66
CA VAL A 151 -2.46 -3.77 1.67
C VAL A 151 -2.88 -4.81 0.66
N MET A 152 -4.12 -4.73 0.22
CA MET A 152 -4.60 -5.46 -0.94
C MET A 152 -4.60 -4.54 -2.16
N VAL A 153 -3.96 -5.01 -3.23
CA VAL A 153 -3.81 -4.29 -4.51
C VAL A 153 -4.05 -5.26 -5.67
N GLN A 154 -4.07 -4.77 -6.91
CA GLN A 154 -4.09 -5.64 -8.09
C GLN A 154 -2.84 -6.54 -8.11
N ARG A 155 -2.99 -7.79 -8.57
CA ARG A 155 -1.88 -8.76 -8.62
C ARG A 155 -0.64 -8.24 -9.36
N GLU A 156 -0.82 -7.51 -10.45
CA GLU A 156 0.30 -6.90 -11.20
C GLU A 156 1.04 -5.84 -10.37
N VAL A 157 0.31 -5.04 -9.58
CA VAL A 157 0.91 -4.06 -8.67
C VAL A 157 1.65 -4.79 -7.55
N ALA A 158 1.06 -5.84 -6.97
CA ALA A 158 1.72 -6.65 -5.95
C ALA A 158 3.04 -7.26 -6.45
N LYS A 159 3.05 -7.82 -7.67
CA LYS A 159 4.28 -8.32 -8.30
C LYS A 159 5.33 -7.22 -8.44
N ARG A 160 4.96 -6.02 -8.89
CA ARG A 160 5.88 -4.88 -9.00
C ARG A 160 6.39 -4.36 -7.65
N LEU A 161 5.58 -4.45 -6.59
CA LEU A 161 6.03 -4.09 -5.24
C LEU A 161 7.09 -5.07 -4.72
N CYS A 162 6.93 -6.37 -5.03
CA CYS A 162 7.79 -7.44 -4.53
C CYS A 162 8.94 -7.84 -5.47
N ALA A 163 8.98 -7.35 -6.71
CA ALA A 163 9.96 -7.78 -7.72
C ALA A 163 11.42 -7.48 -7.31
N GLU A 164 12.33 -8.35 -7.72
CA GLU A 164 13.79 -8.25 -7.57
C GLU A 164 14.48 -7.87 -8.87
N HIS A 165 15.72 -7.40 -8.81
CA HIS A 165 16.48 -7.17 -10.03
C HIS A 165 16.60 -8.48 -10.82
N GLY A 166 16.42 -8.42 -12.13
CA GLY A 166 16.28 -9.58 -13.01
C GLY A 166 14.84 -10.08 -13.18
N ASP A 167 13.89 -9.69 -12.33
CA ASP A 167 12.49 -10.09 -12.50
C ASP A 167 11.80 -9.32 -13.65
N PRO A 168 10.85 -9.95 -14.36
CA PRO A 168 10.10 -9.29 -15.44
C PRO A 168 9.27 -8.07 -15.01
N ASP A 169 8.87 -8.04 -13.74
CA ASP A 169 8.06 -6.99 -13.11
C ASP A 169 8.90 -5.94 -12.36
N TYR A 170 10.23 -6.09 -12.36
CA TYR A 170 11.12 -5.13 -11.73
C TYR A 170 11.10 -3.78 -12.44
N GLY A 171 11.10 -2.72 -11.65
CA GLY A 171 10.87 -1.38 -12.14
C GLY A 171 11.05 -0.32 -11.08
N ARG A 172 10.74 0.93 -11.44
CA ARG A 172 10.80 2.09 -10.52
C ARG A 172 10.14 1.82 -9.16
N LEU A 173 8.96 1.18 -9.17
CA LEU A 173 8.22 0.90 -7.94
C LEU A 173 9.00 -0.07 -7.03
N ALA A 174 9.55 -1.15 -7.59
CA ALA A 174 10.35 -2.12 -6.86
C ALA A 174 11.60 -1.48 -6.23
N VAL A 175 12.30 -0.62 -6.99
CA VAL A 175 13.49 0.09 -6.48
C VAL A 175 13.15 0.94 -5.26
N ILE A 176 12.10 1.77 -5.35
CA ILE A 176 11.67 2.65 -4.24
C ILE A 176 11.20 1.83 -3.04
N VAL A 177 10.41 0.79 -3.26
CA VAL A 177 9.89 -0.04 -2.17
C VAL A 177 11.02 -0.78 -1.46
N ARG A 178 11.94 -1.41 -2.19
CA ARG A 178 13.04 -2.17 -1.59
C ARG A 178 14.05 -1.28 -0.86
N LEU A 179 14.21 -0.04 -1.32
CA LEU A 179 14.99 0.97 -0.62
C LEU A 179 14.39 1.30 0.75
N LEU A 180 13.07 1.46 0.83
CA LEU A 180 12.37 1.97 2.03
C LEU A 180 11.77 0.87 2.92
N ALA A 181 11.59 -0.34 2.40
CA ALA A 181 10.89 -1.42 3.07
C ALA A 181 11.34 -2.81 2.57
N GLU A 182 10.94 -3.84 3.29
CA GLU A 182 10.96 -5.23 2.84
C GLU A 182 9.56 -5.66 2.38
N PRO A 183 9.37 -5.97 1.08
CA PRO A 183 8.08 -6.37 0.55
C PRO A 183 7.86 -7.89 0.59
N ASN A 184 6.71 -8.31 1.13
CA ASN A 184 6.31 -9.71 1.26
C ASN A 184 4.95 -9.95 0.58
N LEU A 185 4.93 -10.77 -0.47
CA LEU A 185 3.70 -11.23 -1.11
C LEU A 185 3.05 -12.32 -0.24
N LEU A 186 1.89 -12.04 0.34
CA LEU A 186 1.26 -12.95 1.30
C LEU A 186 0.39 -14.01 0.61
N PHE A 187 -0.61 -13.58 -0.17
CA PHE A 187 -1.47 -14.49 -0.94
C PHE A 187 -2.28 -13.74 -1.99
N GLU A 188 -2.72 -14.47 -3.02
CA GLU A 188 -3.64 -13.96 -4.04
C GLU A 188 -5.10 -14.10 -3.61
N VAL A 189 -5.95 -13.19 -4.11
CA VAL A 189 -7.39 -13.12 -3.86
C VAL A 189 -8.11 -13.14 -5.20
N PRO A 190 -8.95 -14.17 -5.47
CA PRO A 190 -9.65 -14.28 -6.75
C PRO A 190 -10.65 -13.14 -6.92
N ALA A 191 -10.83 -12.68 -8.15
CA ALA A 191 -11.78 -11.60 -8.47
C ALA A 191 -13.22 -11.91 -8.01
N ALA A 192 -13.61 -13.19 -7.95
CA ALA A 192 -14.92 -13.62 -7.48
C ALA A 192 -15.21 -13.29 -6.00
N ALA A 193 -14.18 -12.95 -5.21
CA ALA A 193 -14.34 -12.55 -3.81
C ALA A 193 -14.89 -11.12 -3.63
N PHE A 194 -15.05 -10.37 -4.72
CA PHE A 194 -15.42 -8.96 -4.69
C PHE A 194 -16.76 -8.69 -5.37
N ILE A 195 -17.44 -7.65 -4.90
CA ILE A 195 -18.66 -7.11 -5.52
C ILE A 195 -18.49 -5.58 -5.69
N PRO A 196 -18.61 -5.05 -6.92
CA PRO A 196 -18.63 -5.79 -8.19
C PRO A 196 -17.32 -6.56 -8.41
N LYS A 197 -17.38 -7.60 -9.24
CA LYS A 197 -16.20 -8.38 -9.61
C LYS A 197 -15.22 -7.53 -10.44
N PRO A 198 -13.96 -7.32 -10.00
CA PRO A 198 -12.95 -6.66 -10.82
C PRO A 198 -12.54 -7.54 -12.01
N LYS A 199 -11.92 -6.92 -13.02
CA LYS A 199 -11.43 -7.63 -14.21
C LYS A 199 -10.16 -8.46 -13.96
N VAL A 200 -9.49 -8.22 -12.84
CA VAL A 200 -8.18 -8.79 -12.52
C VAL A 200 -8.18 -9.38 -11.12
N THR A 201 -7.30 -10.35 -10.89
CA THR A 201 -6.99 -10.90 -9.56
C THR A 201 -6.31 -9.85 -8.69
N SER A 202 -6.57 -9.90 -7.39
CA SER A 202 -5.92 -9.06 -6.38
C SER A 202 -4.90 -9.88 -5.59
N ALA A 203 -4.02 -9.23 -4.87
CA ALA A 203 -3.11 -9.89 -3.94
C ALA A 203 -2.89 -9.01 -2.70
N VAL A 204 -2.63 -9.68 -1.58
CA VAL A 204 -2.30 -9.06 -0.31
C VAL A 204 -0.78 -9.04 -0.17
N VAL A 205 -0.23 -7.86 0.08
CA VAL A 205 1.19 -7.62 0.27
C VAL A 205 1.39 -6.97 1.63
N GLN A 206 2.42 -7.39 2.34
CA GLN A 206 2.90 -6.70 3.53
C GLN A 206 4.23 -6.03 3.20
N LEU A 207 4.35 -4.76 3.54
CA LEU A 207 5.61 -4.01 3.49
C LEU A 207 6.02 -3.76 4.93
N LEU A 208 7.26 -4.11 5.26
CA LEU A 208 7.88 -3.81 6.55
C LEU A 208 8.81 -2.62 6.35
N PRO A 209 8.42 -1.40 6.72
CA PRO A 209 9.28 -0.23 6.58
C PRO A 209 10.60 -0.42 7.32
N ARG A 210 11.69 0.07 6.73
CA ARG A 210 12.99 0.10 7.38
C ARG A 210 13.09 1.33 8.26
N ASN A 211 13.80 1.23 9.39
CA ASN A 211 14.07 2.39 10.26
C ASN A 211 14.88 3.48 9.54
N GLU A 212 15.80 3.07 8.68
CA GLU A 212 16.50 3.93 7.73
C GLU A 212 16.46 3.29 6.33
N PRO A 213 16.46 4.09 5.25
CA PRO A 213 16.58 3.56 3.90
C PRO A 213 17.79 2.63 3.75
N LEU A 214 17.67 1.59 2.92
CA LEU A 214 18.75 0.62 2.66
C LEU A 214 20.06 1.30 2.21
N PHE A 215 19.94 2.41 1.48
CA PHE A 215 21.02 3.31 1.11
C PHE A 215 20.56 4.76 1.29
N LYS A 216 21.44 5.63 1.79
CA LYS A 216 21.16 7.08 1.83
C LYS A 216 21.29 7.65 0.42
N VAL A 217 20.26 8.35 -0.05
CA VAL A 217 20.19 8.91 -1.40
C VAL A 217 19.19 10.07 -1.44
N ASP A 218 19.41 11.05 -2.30
CA ASP A 218 18.39 12.06 -2.60
C ASP A 218 17.21 11.43 -3.36
N MET A 219 16.05 11.37 -2.72
CA MET A 219 14.86 10.72 -3.28
C MET A 219 14.38 11.38 -4.58
N LEU A 220 14.54 12.70 -4.73
CA LEU A 220 14.14 13.39 -5.96
C LEU A 220 15.00 12.96 -7.15
N SER A 221 16.32 12.85 -6.95
CA SER A 221 17.27 12.37 -7.94
C SER A 221 17.03 10.89 -8.28
N LEU A 222 16.81 10.05 -7.27
CA LEU A 222 16.48 8.63 -7.49
C LEU A 222 15.20 8.47 -8.32
N GLU A 223 14.15 9.23 -8.01
CA GLU A 223 12.90 9.21 -8.78
C GLU A 223 13.10 9.66 -10.23
N LYS A 224 13.92 10.69 -10.47
CA LYS A 224 14.24 11.15 -11.84
C LYS A 224 14.99 10.06 -12.63
N ILE A 225 16.07 9.52 -12.05
CA ILE A 225 16.90 8.48 -12.69
C ILE A 225 16.08 7.22 -12.98
N THR A 226 15.36 6.70 -11.99
CA THR A 226 14.54 5.48 -12.18
C THR A 226 13.41 5.71 -13.18
N ARG A 227 12.77 6.89 -13.19
CA ARG A 227 11.76 7.25 -14.19
C ARG A 227 12.34 7.25 -15.60
N ALA A 228 13.52 7.84 -15.79
CA ALA A 228 14.20 7.86 -17.09
C ALA A 228 14.63 6.45 -17.52
N ALA A 229 15.27 5.69 -16.62
CA ALA A 229 15.75 4.35 -16.87
C ALA A 229 14.61 3.41 -17.34
N PHE A 230 13.51 3.34 -16.58
CA PHE A 230 12.39 2.44 -16.87
C PHE A 230 11.37 3.00 -17.88
N GLY A 231 11.49 4.26 -18.32
CA GLY A 231 10.58 4.87 -19.28
C GLY A 231 10.59 4.22 -20.66
N LYS A 232 11.67 3.50 -21.01
CA LYS A 232 11.83 2.80 -22.30
C LYS A 232 12.25 1.34 -22.07
N ARG A 233 11.28 0.46 -21.75
CA ARG A 233 11.43 -0.96 -21.32
C ARG A 233 12.37 -1.87 -22.14
N ARG A 234 12.81 -1.48 -23.34
CA ARG A 234 13.70 -2.30 -24.21
C ARG A 234 14.99 -1.60 -24.60
N LYS A 235 15.24 -0.39 -24.08
CA LYS A 235 16.43 0.40 -24.40
C LYS A 235 17.50 0.18 -23.34
N MET A 236 18.75 0.11 -23.80
CA MET A 236 19.93 0.11 -22.94
C MET A 236 20.01 1.42 -22.16
N LEU A 237 20.62 1.40 -20.97
CA LEU A 237 20.72 2.54 -20.07
C LEU A 237 21.37 3.76 -20.71
N ARG A 238 22.38 3.60 -21.57
CA ARG A 238 23.00 4.73 -22.30
C ARG A 238 21.98 5.54 -23.12
N SER A 239 20.94 4.89 -23.63
CA SER A 239 19.87 5.53 -24.39
C SER A 239 18.79 6.12 -23.50
N SER A 240 18.48 5.45 -22.39
CA SER A 240 17.45 5.91 -21.43
C SER A 240 17.93 7.08 -20.58
N LEU A 241 19.22 7.13 -20.23
CA LEU A 241 19.83 8.16 -19.38
C LEU A 241 20.59 9.23 -20.16
N LYS A 242 20.39 9.34 -21.48
CA LYS A 242 21.11 10.32 -22.33
C LYS A 242 21.04 11.75 -21.79
N GLU A 243 19.87 12.17 -21.32
CA GLU A 243 19.62 13.51 -20.76
C GLU A 243 20.21 13.71 -19.35
N PHE A 244 20.70 12.63 -18.73
CA PHE A 244 21.27 12.62 -17.38
C PHE A 244 22.79 12.40 -17.39
N GLY A 245 23.44 12.52 -18.55
CA GLY A 245 24.88 12.28 -18.73
C GLY A 245 25.23 10.97 -19.47
N GLY A 246 24.24 10.12 -19.76
CA GLY A 246 24.38 8.95 -20.62
C GLY A 246 25.52 8.02 -20.21
N THR A 247 26.39 7.69 -21.17
CA THR A 247 27.56 6.81 -20.97
C THR A 247 28.48 7.30 -19.86
N ARG A 248 28.74 8.62 -19.77
CA ARG A 248 29.65 9.18 -18.75
C ARG A 248 29.17 8.91 -17.34
N LEU A 249 27.87 9.12 -17.08
CA LEU A 249 27.26 8.84 -15.78
C LEU A 249 27.36 7.34 -15.44
N LEU A 250 27.10 6.47 -16.42
CA LEU A 250 27.16 5.02 -16.25
C LEU A 250 28.57 4.52 -15.93
N GLU A 251 29.58 5.01 -16.64
CA GLU A 251 30.98 4.66 -16.40
C GLU A 251 31.44 5.11 -15.01
N GLN A 252 31.07 6.32 -14.58
CA GLN A 252 31.35 6.80 -13.21
C GLN A 252 30.66 5.96 -12.13
N ALA A 253 29.49 5.39 -12.44
CA ALA A 253 28.78 4.47 -11.56
C ALA A 253 29.29 3.02 -11.60
N TYR A 254 30.29 2.72 -12.44
CA TYR A 254 30.79 1.37 -12.74
C TYR A 254 29.72 0.44 -13.36
N ILE A 255 28.89 0.98 -14.26
CA ILE A 255 27.80 0.26 -14.94
C ILE A 255 28.09 0.21 -16.44
N PRO A 256 28.09 -0.99 -17.06
CA PRO A 256 28.27 -1.09 -18.51
C PRO A 256 27.18 -0.32 -19.27
N PRO A 257 27.52 0.53 -20.27
CA PRO A 257 26.53 1.33 -20.99
C PRO A 257 25.46 0.52 -21.75
N THR A 258 25.76 -0.76 -22.01
CA THR A 258 24.88 -1.74 -22.65
C THR A 258 23.91 -2.41 -21.69
N GLU A 259 24.06 -2.20 -20.37
CA GLU A 259 23.15 -2.75 -19.38
C GLU A 259 21.72 -2.26 -19.57
N ARG A 260 20.78 -3.04 -19.04
CA ARG A 260 19.37 -2.69 -19.02
C ARG A 260 18.89 -2.38 -17.60
N PRO A 261 17.94 -1.46 -17.44
CA PRO A 261 17.43 -1.06 -16.13
C PRO A 261 17.01 -2.23 -15.24
N GLU A 262 16.40 -3.27 -15.83
CA GLU A 262 15.91 -4.43 -15.09
C GLU A 262 17.02 -5.25 -14.40
N ASN A 263 18.26 -5.13 -14.86
CA ASN A 263 19.41 -5.87 -14.31
C ASN A 263 20.09 -5.13 -13.15
N LEU A 264 19.75 -3.86 -12.91
CA LEU A 264 20.43 -3.04 -11.91
C LEU A 264 19.87 -3.28 -10.50
N THR A 265 20.77 -3.38 -9.53
CA THR A 265 20.42 -3.43 -8.11
C THR A 265 19.91 -2.07 -7.62
N VAL A 266 19.28 -2.06 -6.44
CA VAL A 266 18.88 -0.82 -5.76
C VAL A 266 20.09 0.07 -5.48
N GLU A 267 21.21 -0.52 -5.07
CA GLU A 267 22.47 0.20 -4.80
C GLU A 267 22.97 0.92 -6.06
N SER A 268 22.98 0.23 -7.21
CA SER A 268 23.39 0.81 -8.49
C SER A 268 22.55 2.02 -8.87
N PHE A 269 21.23 1.97 -8.63
CA PHE A 269 20.35 3.12 -8.85
C PHE A 269 20.62 4.27 -7.87
N CYS A 270 20.92 3.98 -6.60
CA CYS A 270 21.27 5.01 -5.63
C CYS A 270 22.57 5.72 -6.02
N ARG A 271 23.60 4.96 -6.43
CA ARG A 271 24.87 5.50 -6.93
C ARG A 271 24.69 6.41 -8.15
N LEU A 272 23.83 6.02 -9.10
CA LEU A 272 23.49 6.86 -10.26
C LEU A 272 22.81 8.17 -9.84
N ALA A 273 21.93 8.11 -8.84
CA ALA A 273 21.23 9.28 -8.32
C ALA A 273 22.18 10.25 -7.60
N ASP A 274 23.09 9.75 -6.78
CA ASP A 274 24.08 10.57 -6.07
C ASP A 274 25.02 11.28 -7.05
N LEU A 275 25.55 10.55 -8.03
CA LEU A 275 26.42 11.11 -9.06
C LEU A 275 25.70 12.17 -9.92
N TYR A 276 24.41 11.96 -10.20
CA TYR A 276 23.61 12.96 -10.91
C TYR A 276 23.37 14.21 -10.06
N SER A 277 23.02 14.04 -8.78
CA SER A 277 22.79 15.15 -7.85
C SER A 277 24.04 16.04 -7.71
N SER A 278 25.22 15.43 -7.56
CA SER A 278 26.49 16.16 -7.42
C SER A 278 26.93 16.93 -8.67
N GLN A 279 26.33 16.66 -9.84
CA GLN A 279 26.63 17.37 -11.10
C GLN A 279 25.67 18.53 -11.36
N THR A 280 24.53 18.57 -10.66
CA THR A 280 23.50 19.62 -10.81
C THR A 280 23.60 20.73 -9.76
N HIS A 281 24.53 20.60 -8.82
CA HIS A 281 24.94 21.61 -7.84
C HIS A 281 26.32 22.14 -8.22
#